data_AF-T0ZYW9-F1
#
_entry.id   AF-T0ZYW9-F1
#
_cell.length_a   1.000
_cell.length_b   1.000
_cell.length_c   1.000
_cell.angle_alpha   90.00
_cell.angle_beta   90.00
_cell.angle_gamma   90.00
#
_symmetry.space_group_name_H-M   'P 1'
#
loop_
_entity.id
_entity.type
_entity.pdbx_description
1 polymer ?
#
loop_
_entity_poly.entity_id
_entity_poly.type
_entity_poly.pdbx_seq_one_letter_code
_entity_poly.pdbx_strand_id
1 'polypeptide(L)' 'MQQDLLNDALVTLRHADQEGHPTAGLHPTSRLIAEVLRLFREHQYIQEFTFVPDGRGG' A
#
# COMPACT_ATOMS: atom_id res chain seq x y z
N MET A 1 11.85 12.52 6.69
CA MET A 1 10.81 12.61 7.72
C MET A 1 9.56 12.02 7.13
N GLN A 2 8.97 11.00 7.74
CA GLN A 2 7.66 10.47 7.32
C GLN A 2 6.61 11.54 7.62
N GLN A 3 6.05 12.16 6.58
CA GLN A 3 5.09 13.24 6.76
C GLN A 3 3.66 12.70 6.89
N ASP A 4 3.28 11.76 6.02
CA ASP A 4 1.96 11.12 6.01
C ASP A 4 2.08 9.70 5.45
N LEU A 5 1.67 8.71 6.26
CA LEU A 5 1.69 7.29 5.93
C LEU A 5 0.90 6.96 4.65
N LEU A 6 -0.25 7.60 4.47
CA LEU A 6 -1.09 7.37 3.30
C LEU A 6 -0.44 7.97 2.05
N ASN A 7 0.07 9.21 2.15
CA ASN A 7 0.75 9.85 1.02
C ASN A 7 1.96 9.02 0.58
N ASP A 8 2.80 8.58 1.52
CA ASP A 8 3.99 7.77 1.23
C ASP A 8 3.59 6.45 0.53
N ALA A 9 2.51 5.81 0.98
CA ALA A 9 2.00 4.59 0.36
C ALA A 9 1.52 4.82 -1.08
N LEU A 10 0.75 5.88 -1.32
CA LEU A 10 0.22 6.22 -2.65
C LEU A 10 1.32 6.60 -3.64
N VAL A 11 2.32 7.36 -3.19
CA VAL A 11 3.50 7.70 -4.00
C VAL A 11 4.28 6.44 -4.36
N THR A 12 4.47 5.53 -3.42
CA THR A 12 5.15 4.25 -3.67
C THR A 12 4.43 3.41 -4.72
N LEU A 13 3.10 3.28 -4.61
CA LEU A 13 2.29 2.57 -5.61
C LEU A 13 2.39 3.22 -7.00
N ARG A 14 2.30 4.55 -7.06
CA ARG A 14 2.41 5.30 -8.32
C ARG A 14 3.77 5.09 -8.98
N HIS A 15 4.86 5.17 -8.23
CA HIS A 15 6.20 4.97 -8.78
C HIS A 15 6.36 3.54 -9.32
N ALA A 16 5.89 2.54 -8.57
CA ALA A 16 5.93 1.15 -9.02
C ALA A 16 5.15 0.94 -10.34
N ASP A 17 3.95 1.53 -10.46
CA ASP A 17 3.15 1.48 -11.69
C ASP A 17 3.86 2.18 -12.86
N GLN A 18 4.41 3.38 -12.62
CA GLN A 18 5.15 4.14 -13.63
C GLN A 18 6.43 3.45 -14.11
N GLU A 19 7.10 2.71 -13.24
CA GLU A 19 8.28 1.91 -13.56
C GLU A 19 7.94 0.56 -14.20
N GLY A 20 6.65 0.18 -14.22
CA GLY A 20 6.19 -1.10 -14.75
C GLY A 20 6.42 -2.29 -13.80
N HIS A 21 6.63 -2.03 -12.51
CA HIS A 21 6.73 -3.08 -11.50
C HIS A 21 5.32 -3.63 -11.18
N PRO A 22 5.08 -4.94 -11.39
CA PRO A 22 3.74 -5.52 -11.20
C PRO A 22 3.32 -5.65 -9.73
N THR A 23 4.23 -5.41 -8.79
CA THR A 23 4.02 -5.55 -7.35
C THR A 23 4.77 -4.47 -6.58
N ALA A 24 4.22 -4.01 -5.46
CA ALA A 24 4.87 -3.06 -4.56
C ALA A 24 4.67 -3.49 -3.09
N GLY A 25 5.71 -3.30 -2.28
CA GLY A 25 5.66 -3.47 -0.83
C GLY A 25 5.44 -2.14 -0.14
N LEU A 26 4.55 -2.11 0.86
CA LEU A 26 4.25 -0.91 1.66
C LEU A 26 4.66 -1.16 3.10
N HIS A 27 5.51 -0.29 3.65
CA HIS A 27 5.90 -0.30 5.06
C HIS A 27 6.34 1.11 5.48
N PRO A 28 5.97 1.59 6.68
CA PRO A 28 4.99 1.02 7.62
C PRO A 28 3.53 1.16 7.14
N THR A 29 2.62 0.33 7.68
CA THR A 29 1.19 0.30 7.27
C THR A 29 0.23 0.62 8.42
N SER A 30 -0.98 1.08 8.07
CA SER A 30 -2.07 1.38 9.02
C SER A 30 -3.41 0.79 8.54
N ARG A 31 -4.43 0.77 9.40
CA ARG A 31 -5.80 0.36 9.01
C ARG A 31 -6.36 1.23 7.88
N LEU A 32 -6.04 2.52 7.85
CA LEU A 32 -6.48 3.44 6.78
C LEU A 32 -5.92 3.00 5.42
N ILE A 33 -4.63 2.65 5.36
CA ILE A 33 -4.01 2.15 4.12
C ILE A 33 -4.71 0.88 3.64
N ALA A 34 -5.04 -0.03 4.57
CA ALA A 34 -5.76 -1.26 4.22
C ALA A 34 -7.16 -0.97 3.62
N GLU A 35 -7.92 -0.03 4.17
CA GLU A 35 -9.23 0.37 3.61
C GLU A 35 -9.09 1.05 2.24
N VAL A 36 -8.03 1.84 2.03
CA VAL A 36 -7.76 2.45 0.71
C VAL A 36 -7.38 1.39 -0.33
N LEU A 37 -6.52 0.42 0.02
CA LEU A 37 -6.19 -0.70 -0.87
C LEU A 37 -7.42 -1.56 -1.18
N ARG A 38 -8.33 -1.71 -0.22
CA ARG A 38 -9.62 -2.35 -0.44
C ARG A 38 -10.45 -1.60 -1.48
N LEU A 39 -10.60 -0.28 -1.37
CA LEU A 39 -11.27 0.53 -2.39
C LEU A 39 -10.59 0.40 -3.75
N PHE A 40 -9.25 0.37 -3.79
CA PHE A 40 -8.51 0.21 -5.04
C PHE A 40 -8.81 -1.13 -5.71
N ARG A 41 -8.95 -2.21 -4.94
CA ARG A 41 -9.38 -3.51 -5.45
C ARG A 41 -10.84 -3.48 -5.94
N GLU A 42 -11.74 -2.87 -5.17
CA GLU A 42 -13.16 -2.75 -5.53
C GLU A 42 -13.37 -1.97 -6.84
N HIS A 43 -12.56 -0.94 -7.07
CA HIS A 43 -12.54 -0.16 -8.31
C HIS A 43 -11.58 -0.70 -9.38
N GLN A 44 -11.02 -1.90 -9.18
CA GLN A 44 -10.13 -2.59 -10.13
C GLN A 44 -8.84 -1.84 -10.52
N TYR A 45 -8.35 -0.94 -9.65
CA TYR A 45 -7.04 -0.30 -9.79
C TYR A 45 -5.88 -1.25 -9.44
N ILE A 46 -6.13 -2.23 -8.57
CA ILE A 46 -5.18 -3.31 -8.23
C ILE A 46 -5.91 -4.65 -8.28
N GLN A 47 -5.17 -5.72 -8.54
CA GLN A 47 -5.74 -7.07 -8.59
C GLN A 47 -6.01 -7.64 -7.20
N GLU A 48 -4.98 -7.65 -6.35
CA GLU A 48 -5.04 -8.20 -5.00
C GLU A 48 -3.98 -7.55 -4.11
N PHE A 49 -4.20 -7.61 -2.80
CA PHE A 49 -3.20 -7.25 -1.81
C PHE A 49 -3.29 -8.19 -0.61
N THR A 50 -2.18 -8.36 0.10
CA THR A 50 -2.11 -9.18 1.31
C THR A 50 -1.45 -8.39 2.43
N PHE A 51 -2.04 -8.44 3.61
CA PHE A 51 -1.43 -7.89 4.81
C PHE A 51 -0.47 -8.91 5.40
N VAL A 52 0.81 -8.56 5.50
CA VAL A 52 1.84 -9.38 6.14
C VAL A 52 2.13 -8.77 7.52
N PRO A 53 1.74 -9.45 8.62
CA PRO A 53 2.04 -8.95 9.96
C PRO A 53 3.54 -9.08 10.25
N ASP A 54 4.21 -7.96 10.52
CA ASP A 54 5.66 -7.89 10.79
C ASP A 54 6.09 -8.49 12.16
N GLY A 55 5.21 -9.23 12.84
CA GLY A 55 5.51 -9.88 14.12
C GLY A 55 5.86 -8.94 15.28
N ARG A 56 5.79 -7.62 15.09
CA ARG A 56 6.00 -6.59 16.13
C ARG A 56 4.72 -6.42 16.97
N GLY A 57 4.23 -7.51 17.55
CA GLY A 57 3.27 -7.50 18.63
C GLY A 57 4.02 -7.65 19.95
N GLY A 58 4.19 -6.55 20.66
CA GLY A 58 4.64 -6.48 22.05
C GLY A 58 3.73 -5.54 22.80
#